data_AF-A0A9W6MNJ9-F1
#
_entry.id   AF-A0A9W6MNJ9-F1
#
_cell.length_a   1.000
_cell.length_b   1.000
_cell.length_c   1.000
_cell.angle_alpha   90.00
_cell.angle_beta   90.00
_cell.angle_gamma   90.00
#
_symmetry.space_group_name_H-M   'P 1'
#
loop_
_entity.id
_entity.type
_entity.pdbx_description
1 polymer ?
#
loop_
_entity_poly.entity_id
_entity_poly.type
_entity_poly.pdbx_seq_one_letter_code
_entity_poly.pdbx_strand_id
1 'polypeptide(L)'
;MSDEGQLIRTDPVAMGVWKRLTSLFATWRMLLAGFTRRSLSQMANDQLTPLTRAVHWKVGLGLLGGLDDAQVEFLKTYAALNAQRVERVFRTTTLLLVSVPVAAVFGISEIEPDFWARIGFERIDTLIGILGVWMVCSLMMMGAAWRARDLADLLEFEHARREMLARRRGKA
;
A
#
# COMPACT_ATOMS: atom_id res chain seq x y z
N MET A 1 39.01 -5.59 -12.18
CA MET A 1 38.08 -5.13 -11.14
C MET A 1 36.99 -6.19 -11.05
N SER A 2 36.90 -6.91 -9.93
CA SER A 2 36.08 -8.11 -9.80
C SER A 2 34.58 -7.80 -9.75
N ASP A 3 33.79 -8.66 -10.42
CA ASP A 3 32.32 -8.61 -10.59
C ASP A 3 31.50 -8.68 -9.28
N GLU A 4 32.14 -8.84 -8.13
CA GLU A 4 31.45 -8.96 -6.84
C GLU A 4 30.91 -7.61 -6.31
N GLY A 5 31.38 -6.48 -6.85
CA GLY A 5 30.93 -5.14 -6.47
C GLY A 5 29.60 -4.68 -7.10
N GLN A 6 29.01 -5.46 -8.00
CA GLN A 6 27.77 -5.09 -8.71
C GLN A 6 26.48 -5.62 -8.07
N LEU A 7 26.55 -6.52 -7.09
CA LEU A 7 25.40 -7.30 -6.62
C LEU A 7 24.35 -6.55 -5.80
N ILE A 8 24.61 -5.30 -5.36
CA ILE A 8 23.60 -4.49 -4.63
C ILE A 8 23.76 -2.99 -4.97
N ARG A 9 23.94 -2.62 -6.24
CA ARG A 9 23.76 -1.22 -6.65
C ARG A 9 22.36 -1.04 -7.21
N THR A 10 21.47 -0.55 -6.35
CA THR A 10 20.24 0.08 -6.83
C THR A 10 20.63 1.33 -7.62
N ASP A 11 20.05 1.52 -8.81
CA ASP A 11 20.32 2.70 -9.63
C ASP A 11 19.91 3.96 -8.83
N PRO A 12 20.83 4.90 -8.55
CA PRO A 12 20.54 6.07 -7.72
C PRO A 12 19.47 6.99 -8.33
N VAL A 13 19.37 7.04 -9.66
CA VAL A 13 18.36 7.83 -10.38
C VAL A 13 16.98 7.18 -10.19
N ALA A 14 16.89 5.87 -10.44
CA ALA A 14 15.65 5.12 -10.25
C ALA A 14 15.17 5.19 -8.78
N MET A 15 16.08 5.02 -7.82
CA MET A 15 15.75 5.15 -6.39
C MET A 15 15.39 6.57 -5.98
N GLY A 16 15.98 7.59 -6.61
CA GLY A 16 15.57 8.99 -6.43
C GLY A 16 14.16 9.27 -6.92
N VAL A 17 13.75 8.64 -8.04
CA VAL A 17 12.36 8.70 -8.52
C VAL A 17 11.43 7.89 -7.60
N TRP A 18 11.84 6.69 -7.15
CA TRP A 18 11.10 5.90 -6.18
C TRP A 18 10.80 6.68 -4.89
N LYS A 19 11.78 7.37 -4.32
CA LYS A 19 11.58 8.21 -3.13
C LYS A 19 10.55 9.32 -3.35
N ARG A 20 10.49 9.89 -4.55
CA ARG A 20 9.51 10.93 -4.92
C ARG A 20 8.12 10.34 -5.19
N LEU A 21 8.04 9.20 -5.85
CA LEU A 21 6.77 8.49 -6.04
C LEU A 21 6.17 8.07 -4.69
N THR A 22 7.00 7.55 -3.79
CA THR A 22 6.54 7.15 -2.47
C THR A 22 6.07 8.33 -1.60
N SER A 23 6.60 9.54 -1.75
CA SER A 23 6.06 10.70 -1.02
C SER A 23 4.72 11.20 -1.58
N LEU A 24 4.49 11.07 -2.89
CA LEU A 24 3.24 11.46 -3.55
C LEU A 24 2.06 10.54 -3.17
N PHE A 25 2.35 9.25 -2.96
CA PHE A 25 1.37 8.23 -2.61
C PHE A 25 1.31 8.09 -1.07
N ALA A 26 1.17 9.20 -0.34
CA ALA A 26 1.15 9.18 1.12
C ALA A 26 -0.13 8.51 1.66
N THR A 27 0.05 7.54 2.57
CA THR A 27 -1.00 6.67 3.13
C THR A 27 -2.21 7.44 3.68
N TRP A 28 -1.98 8.57 4.36
CA TRP A 28 -3.09 9.34 4.94
C TRP A 28 -3.98 10.04 3.91
N ARG A 29 -3.41 10.51 2.80
CA ARG A 29 -4.18 11.15 1.72
C ARG A 29 -5.06 10.15 0.99
N MET A 30 -4.64 8.89 0.92
CA MET A 30 -5.39 7.82 0.26
C MET A 30 -6.54 7.29 1.13
N LEU A 31 -6.31 7.07 2.43
CA LEU A 31 -7.35 6.64 3.35
C LEU A 31 -8.54 7.62 3.33
N LEU A 32 -8.29 8.94 3.36
CA LEU A 32 -9.34 9.95 3.22
C LEU A 32 -9.99 9.98 1.83
N ALA A 33 -9.21 9.75 0.76
CA ALA A 33 -9.74 9.71 -0.61
C ALA A 33 -10.62 8.48 -0.87
N GLY A 34 -10.37 7.36 -0.20
CA GLY A 34 -11.17 6.14 -0.26
C GLY A 34 -12.60 6.28 0.23
N PHE A 35 -12.91 7.32 1.03
CA PHE A 35 -14.24 7.64 1.54
C PHE A 35 -14.97 8.74 0.74
N THR A 36 -14.44 9.19 -0.39
CA THR A 36 -15.06 10.24 -1.24
C THR A 36 -15.93 9.65 -2.36
N ARG A 37 -16.47 10.46 -3.30
CA ARG A 37 -17.17 10.01 -4.54
C ARG A 37 -16.45 8.88 -5.31
N ARG A 38 -15.15 8.69 -5.05
CA ARG A 38 -14.31 7.59 -5.54
C ARG A 38 -14.64 6.21 -4.94
N SER A 39 -15.27 6.15 -3.77
CA SER A 39 -15.80 4.91 -3.18
C SER A 39 -16.95 4.35 -4.01
N LEU A 40 -17.79 5.21 -4.60
CA LEU A 40 -18.87 4.80 -5.51
C LEU A 40 -18.31 4.15 -6.79
N SER A 41 -17.13 4.56 -7.26
CA SER A 41 -16.44 3.89 -8.36
C SER A 41 -15.76 2.57 -7.97
N GLN A 42 -15.70 2.20 -6.68
CA GLN A 42 -15.29 0.83 -6.30
C GLN A 42 -16.33 -0.22 -6.72
N MET A 43 -17.59 0.21 -6.93
CA MET A 43 -18.66 -0.61 -7.51
C MET A 43 -18.72 -0.52 -9.05
N ALA A 44 -17.79 0.20 -9.69
CA ALA A 44 -17.73 0.28 -11.15
C ALA A 44 -16.87 -0.86 -11.72
N ASN A 45 -17.28 -1.37 -12.89
CA ASN A 45 -16.54 -2.41 -13.62
C ASN A 45 -15.17 -1.94 -14.15
N ASP A 46 -14.97 -0.62 -14.28
CA ASP A 46 -13.70 -0.03 -14.72
C ASP A 46 -13.07 0.78 -13.57
N GLN A 47 -12.06 0.17 -12.95
CA GLN A 47 -11.31 0.76 -11.85
C GLN A 47 -10.06 1.53 -12.32
N LEU A 48 -9.61 1.34 -13.57
CA LEU A 48 -8.42 2.00 -14.12
C LEU A 48 -8.71 3.41 -14.66
N THR A 49 -9.89 3.64 -15.25
CA THR A 49 -10.27 4.98 -15.74
C THR A 49 -10.30 6.05 -14.64
N PRO A 50 -10.84 5.79 -13.43
CA PRO A 50 -10.74 6.72 -12.31
C PRO A 50 -9.31 6.94 -11.78
N LEU A 51 -8.41 5.97 -11.94
CA LEU A 51 -7.02 6.06 -11.51
C LEU A 51 -6.19 6.92 -12.47
N THR A 52 -6.28 6.67 -13.77
CA THR A 52 -5.57 7.46 -14.81
C THR A 52 -5.98 8.94 -14.84
N ARG A 53 -7.20 9.26 -14.43
CA ARG A 53 -7.68 10.67 -14.31
C ARG A 53 -7.15 11.38 -13.07
N ALA A 54 -6.61 10.65 -12.10
CA ALA A 54 -6.25 11.19 -10.80
C ALA A 54 -4.95 11.99 -10.83
N VAL A 55 -4.90 13.05 -10.03
CA VAL A 55 -3.75 13.98 -10.00
C VAL A 55 -2.45 13.27 -9.61
N HIS A 56 -2.48 12.42 -8.57
CA HIS A 56 -1.29 11.69 -8.11
C HIS A 56 -0.75 10.70 -9.16
N TRP A 57 -1.63 10.03 -9.92
CA TRP A 57 -1.22 9.20 -11.04
C TRP A 57 -0.62 10.03 -12.17
N LYS A 58 -1.23 11.16 -12.56
CA LYS A 58 -0.68 12.04 -13.60
C LYS A 58 0.72 12.57 -13.23
N VAL A 59 0.89 13.02 -11.99
CA VAL A 59 2.20 13.49 -11.50
C VAL A 59 3.19 12.33 -11.42
N GLY A 60 2.75 11.15 -10.97
CA GLY A 60 3.58 9.94 -10.91
C GLY A 60 4.08 9.51 -12.29
N LEU A 61 3.20 9.44 -13.29
CA LEU A 61 3.57 9.15 -14.68
C LEU A 61 4.51 10.21 -15.25
N GLY A 62 4.31 11.49 -14.89
CA GLY A 62 5.23 12.57 -15.26
C GLY A 62 6.64 12.39 -14.70
N LEU A 63 6.77 11.92 -13.46
CA LEU A 63 8.07 11.61 -12.85
C LEU A 63 8.79 10.44 -13.54
N LEU A 64 8.03 9.48 -14.07
CA LEU A 64 8.58 8.33 -14.79
C LEU A 64 9.06 8.69 -16.20
N GLY A 65 8.58 9.80 -16.79
CA GLY A 65 8.94 10.21 -18.15
C GLY A 65 10.43 10.49 -18.37
N GLY A 66 11.20 10.75 -17.31
CA GLY A 66 12.65 10.96 -17.37
C GLY A 66 13.50 9.70 -17.26
N LEU A 67 12.88 8.52 -17.11
CA LEU A 67 13.58 7.23 -16.95
C LEU A 67 13.63 6.47 -18.28
N ASP A 68 14.71 5.72 -18.49
CA ASP A 68 14.81 4.76 -19.58
C ASP A 68 13.95 3.50 -19.32
N ASP A 69 13.83 2.61 -20.31
CA ASP A 69 12.96 1.44 -20.21
C ASP A 69 13.47 0.41 -19.20
N ALA A 70 14.80 0.27 -19.06
CA ALA A 70 15.42 -0.64 -18.11
C ALA A 70 15.19 -0.18 -16.65
N GLN A 71 15.26 1.13 -16.39
CA GLN A 71 14.96 1.74 -15.10
C GLN A 71 13.50 1.59 -14.74
N VAL A 72 12.57 1.75 -15.70
CA VAL A 72 11.15 1.51 -15.45
C VAL A 72 10.86 0.04 -15.17
N GLU A 73 11.50 -0.89 -15.90
CA GLU A 73 11.38 -2.32 -15.64
C GLU A 73 11.93 -2.71 -14.26
N PHE A 74 13.07 -2.15 -13.86
CA PHE A 74 13.62 -2.30 -12.52
C PHE A 74 12.63 -1.80 -11.47
N LEU A 75 12.10 -0.58 -11.61
CA LEU A 75 11.14 -0.01 -10.66
C LEU A 75 9.84 -0.82 -10.60
N LYS A 76 9.31 -1.30 -11.73
CA LYS A 76 8.14 -2.19 -11.78
C LYS A 76 8.38 -3.43 -10.94
N THR A 77 9.51 -4.10 -11.15
CA THR A 77 9.87 -5.32 -10.40
C THR A 77 10.06 -5.02 -8.91
N TYR A 78 10.73 -3.92 -8.59
CA TYR A 78 10.92 -3.47 -7.21
C TYR A 78 9.59 -3.17 -6.51
N ALA A 79 8.67 -2.49 -7.19
CA ALA A 79 7.35 -2.16 -6.66
C ALA A 79 6.50 -3.41 -6.44
N ALA A 80 6.53 -4.38 -7.36
CA ALA A 80 5.86 -5.66 -7.22
C ALA A 80 6.38 -6.45 -6.00
N LEU A 81 7.70 -6.52 -5.83
CA LEU A 81 8.33 -7.14 -4.66
C LEU A 81 7.94 -6.43 -3.36
N ASN A 82 7.92 -5.10 -3.36
CA ASN A 82 7.47 -4.31 -2.21
C ASN A 82 6.00 -4.57 -1.89
N ALA A 83 5.11 -4.60 -2.89
CA ALA A 83 3.69 -4.90 -2.70
C ALA A 83 3.48 -6.31 -2.13
N GLN A 84 4.21 -7.32 -2.61
CA GLN A 84 4.15 -8.68 -2.08
C GLN A 84 4.65 -8.76 -0.63
N ARG A 85 5.74 -8.05 -0.30
CA ARG A 85 6.28 -7.96 1.06
C ARG A 85 5.27 -7.30 2.00
N VAL A 86 4.70 -6.17 1.60
CA VAL A 86 3.69 -5.45 2.40
C VAL A 86 2.44 -6.30 2.59
N GLU A 87 1.95 -6.98 1.54
CA GLU A 87 0.80 -7.89 1.65
C GLU A 87 1.06 -9.05 2.62
N ARG A 88 2.26 -9.64 2.59
CA ARG A 88 2.63 -10.72 3.51
C ARG A 88 2.61 -10.24 4.96
N VAL A 89 3.23 -9.09 5.22
CA VAL A 89 3.24 -8.47 6.55
C VAL A 89 1.82 -8.12 6.98
N PHE A 90 1.02 -7.52 6.09
CA PHE A 90 -0.37 -7.18 6.34
C PHE A 90 -1.18 -8.40 6.79
N ARG A 91 -1.11 -9.52 6.05
CA ARG A 91 -1.83 -10.75 6.38
C ARG A 91 -1.39 -11.32 7.73
N THR A 92 -0.09 -11.47 7.94
CA THR A 92 0.45 -12.03 9.19
C THR A 92 0.08 -11.17 10.39
N THR A 93 0.26 -9.85 10.29
CA THR A 93 -0.06 -8.95 11.39
C THR A 93 -1.57 -8.85 11.62
N THR A 94 -2.40 -8.89 10.57
CA THR A 94 -3.88 -8.91 10.73
C THR A 94 -4.33 -10.16 11.47
N LEU A 95 -3.76 -11.32 11.15
CA LEU A 95 -4.07 -12.56 11.86
C LEU A 95 -3.73 -12.45 13.35
N LEU A 96 -2.54 -11.94 13.70
CA LEU A 96 -2.15 -11.74 15.09
C LEU A 96 -3.05 -10.70 15.79
N LEU A 97 -3.34 -9.60 15.11
CA LEU A 97 -4.12 -8.50 15.63
C LEU A 97 -5.57 -8.92 15.91
N VAL A 98 -6.10 -9.93 15.22
CA VAL A 98 -7.43 -10.49 15.50
C VAL A 98 -7.36 -11.65 16.49
N SER A 99 -6.41 -12.57 16.33
CA SER A 99 -6.37 -13.80 17.14
C SER A 99 -5.95 -13.55 18.58
N VAL A 100 -4.96 -12.69 18.81
CA VAL A 100 -4.44 -12.43 20.16
C VAL A 100 -5.49 -11.78 21.05
N PRO A 101 -6.22 -10.72 20.63
CA PRO A 101 -7.28 -10.16 21.46
C PRO A 101 -8.42 -11.14 21.71
N VAL A 102 -8.82 -11.93 20.71
CA VAL A 102 -9.86 -12.94 20.88
C VAL A 102 -9.43 -13.98 21.92
N ALA A 103 -8.21 -14.51 21.81
CA ALA A 103 -7.67 -15.46 22.79
C ALA A 103 -7.55 -14.84 24.19
N ALA A 104 -7.14 -13.58 24.29
CA ALA A 104 -7.09 -12.84 25.55
C ALA A 104 -8.49 -12.69 26.17
N VAL A 105 -9.54 -12.47 25.38
CA VAL A 105 -10.92 -12.42 25.88
C VAL A 105 -11.30 -13.73 26.55
N PHE A 106 -11.05 -14.87 25.91
CA PHE A 106 -11.32 -16.18 26.51
C PHE A 106 -10.51 -16.41 27.79
N GLY A 107 -9.19 -16.18 27.74
CA GLY A 107 -8.32 -16.42 28.91
C GLY A 107 -8.65 -15.52 30.09
N ILE A 108 -8.94 -14.24 29.86
CA ILE A 108 -9.35 -13.31 30.92
C ILE A 108 -10.71 -13.71 31.49
N SER A 109 -11.67 -14.14 30.66
CA SER A 109 -13.00 -14.54 31.15
C SER A 109 -12.96 -15.77 32.04
N GLU A 110 -11.99 -16.68 31.83
CA GLU A 110 -11.79 -17.86 32.67
C GLU A 110 -11.13 -17.50 34.02
N ILE A 111 -10.17 -16.57 34.01
CA ILE A 111 -9.42 -16.17 35.21
C ILE A 111 -10.22 -15.18 36.07
N GLU A 112 -10.92 -14.23 35.45
CA GLU A 112 -11.61 -13.12 36.12
C GLU A 112 -12.92 -12.73 35.38
N PRO A 113 -14.04 -13.42 35.67
CA PRO A 113 -15.32 -13.23 34.96
C PRO A 113 -15.88 -11.80 35.01
N ASP A 114 -15.64 -11.09 36.12
CA ASP A 114 -16.14 -9.72 36.35
C ASP A 114 -15.28 -8.63 35.70
N PHE A 115 -14.18 -9.00 35.03
CA PHE A 115 -13.30 -8.05 34.35
C PHE A 115 -14.03 -7.23 33.28
N TRP A 116 -14.82 -7.90 32.44
CA TRP A 116 -15.52 -7.25 31.32
C TRP A 116 -16.66 -6.34 31.77
N ALA A 117 -17.34 -6.69 32.87
CA ALA A 117 -18.35 -5.83 33.47
C ALA A 117 -17.75 -4.51 33.97
N ARG A 118 -16.59 -4.58 34.65
CA ARG A 118 -15.87 -3.39 35.11
C ARG A 118 -15.34 -2.53 33.96
N ILE A 119 -14.75 -3.14 32.92
CA ILE A 119 -14.29 -2.38 31.75
C ILE A 119 -15.47 -1.78 30.97
N GLY A 120 -16.56 -2.52 30.78
CA GLY A 120 -17.71 -2.09 29.98
C GLY A 120 -18.54 -0.97 30.63
N PHE A 121 -18.68 -0.97 31.95
CA PHE A 121 -19.54 -0.01 32.67
C PHE A 121 -18.77 1.03 33.49
N GLU A 122 -17.66 0.66 34.13
CA GLU A 122 -16.91 1.59 35.00
C GLU A 122 -15.77 2.32 34.26
N ARG A 123 -15.29 1.78 33.13
CA ARG A 123 -14.14 2.31 32.38
C ARG A 123 -14.35 2.33 30.87
N ILE A 124 -15.54 2.76 30.44
CA ILE A 124 -15.91 2.81 29.02
C ILE A 124 -14.91 3.64 28.18
N ASP A 125 -14.34 4.72 28.73
CA ASP A 125 -13.31 5.52 28.07
C ASP A 125 -12.05 4.72 27.75
N THR A 126 -11.67 3.79 28.64
CA THR A 126 -10.51 2.89 28.43
C THR A 126 -10.81 1.92 27.30
N LEU A 127 -12.02 1.35 27.25
CA LEU A 127 -12.46 0.47 26.17
C LEU A 127 -12.46 1.19 24.82
N ILE A 128 -13.01 2.41 24.77
CA ILE A 128 -13.01 3.26 23.57
C ILE A 128 -11.58 3.56 23.13
N GLY A 129 -10.67 3.87 24.07
CA GLY A 129 -9.26 4.11 23.78
C GLY A 129 -8.58 2.89 23.14
N ILE A 130 -8.79 1.70 23.70
CA ILE A 130 -8.24 0.43 23.15
C ILE A 130 -8.77 0.18 21.73
N LEU A 131 -10.08 0.31 21.52
CA LEU A 131 -10.70 0.14 20.21
C LEU A 131 -10.22 1.19 19.21
N GLY A 132 -10.03 2.43 19.66
CA GLY A 132 -9.51 3.54 18.86
C GLY A 132 -8.08 3.27 18.37
N VAL A 133 -7.19 2.85 19.27
CA VAL A 133 -5.81 2.47 18.92
C VAL A 133 -5.81 1.31 17.93
N TRP A 134 -6.62 0.28 18.18
CA TRP A 134 -6.73 -0.87 17.30
C TRP A 134 -7.23 -0.49 15.90
N MET A 135 -8.26 0.37 15.82
CA MET A 135 -8.76 0.90 14.56
C MET A 135 -7.68 1.70 13.80
N VAL A 136 -6.94 2.57 14.49
CA VAL A 136 -5.85 3.35 13.87
C VAL A 136 -4.76 2.42 13.33
N CYS A 137 -4.32 1.42 14.09
CA CYS A 137 -3.35 0.42 13.63
C CYS A 137 -3.84 -0.31 12.37
N SER A 138 -5.10 -0.75 12.38
CA SER A 138 -5.72 -1.44 11.23
C SER A 138 -5.78 -0.55 9.99
N LEU A 139 -6.19 0.71 10.14
CA LEU A 139 -6.25 1.68 9.05
C LEU A 139 -4.86 1.98 8.48
N MET A 140 -3.85 2.16 9.32
CA MET A 140 -2.47 2.40 8.88
C MET A 140 -1.94 1.23 8.04
N MET A 141 -2.17 0.00 8.50
CA MET A 141 -1.76 -1.21 7.78
C MET A 141 -2.50 -1.36 6.45
N MET A 142 -3.82 -1.18 6.44
CA MET A 142 -4.63 -1.22 5.22
C MET A 142 -4.17 -0.17 4.22
N GLY A 143 -3.94 1.06 4.69
CA GLY A 143 -3.45 2.13 3.84
C GLY A 143 -2.06 1.86 3.28
N ALA A 144 -1.16 1.24 4.06
CA ALA A 144 0.17 0.85 3.57
C ALA A 144 0.08 -0.23 2.47
N ALA A 145 -0.79 -1.23 2.63
CA ALA A 145 -1.02 -2.27 1.63
C ALA A 145 -1.64 -1.69 0.34
N TRP A 146 -2.64 -0.83 0.49
CA TRP A 146 -3.30 -0.19 -0.65
C TRP A 146 -2.32 0.67 -1.45
N ARG A 147 -1.57 1.55 -0.77
CA ARG A 147 -0.53 2.37 -1.37
C ARG A 147 0.51 1.55 -2.15
N ALA A 148 0.95 0.43 -1.57
CA ALA A 148 1.96 -0.42 -2.20
C ALA A 148 1.44 -1.03 -3.51
N ARG A 149 0.15 -1.42 -3.56
CA ARG A 149 -0.51 -1.86 -4.79
C ARG A 149 -0.67 -0.74 -5.80
N ASP A 150 -1.18 0.42 -5.40
CA ASP A 150 -1.42 1.55 -6.32
C ASP A 150 -0.12 2.04 -7.00
N LEU A 151 1.01 2.00 -6.29
CA LEU A 151 2.33 2.28 -6.87
C LEU A 151 2.79 1.19 -7.86
N ALA A 152 2.52 -0.08 -7.58
CA ALA A 152 2.84 -1.18 -8.48
C ALA A 152 2.00 -1.09 -9.77
N ASP A 153 0.70 -0.82 -9.63
CA ASP A 153 -0.23 -0.66 -10.75
C ASP A 153 0.16 0.51 -11.66
N LEU A 154 0.61 1.63 -11.08
CA LEU A 154 1.12 2.79 -11.83
C LEU A 154 2.32 2.41 -12.72
N LEU A 155 3.29 1.68 -12.15
CA LEU A 155 4.52 1.27 -12.84
C LEU A 155 4.25 0.19 -13.89
N GLU A 156 3.34 -0.73 -13.59
CA GLU A 156 2.88 -1.73 -14.55
C GLU A 156 2.17 -1.07 -15.74
N PHE A 157 1.32 -0.08 -15.49
CA PHE A 157 0.66 0.69 -16.54
C PHE A 157 1.65 1.45 -17.42
N GLU A 158 2.63 2.15 -16.84
CA GLU A 158 3.62 2.90 -17.62
C GLU A 158 4.50 1.97 -18.47
N HIS A 159 4.90 0.83 -17.92
CA HIS A 159 5.64 -0.19 -18.67
C HIS A 159 4.82 -0.73 -19.85
N ALA A 160 3.54 -1.10 -19.64
CA ALA A 160 2.65 -1.56 -20.70
C ALA A 160 2.43 -0.50 -21.79
N ARG A 161 2.32 0.77 -21.39
CA ARG A 161 2.20 1.91 -22.31
C ARG A 161 3.46 2.07 -23.18
N ARG A 162 4.65 1.95 -22.59
CA ARG A 162 5.93 2.04 -23.33
C ARG A 162 6.10 0.88 -24.30
N GLU A 163 5.77 -0.34 -23.87
CA GLU A 163 5.80 -1.52 -24.73
C GLU A 163 4.84 -1.38 -25.92
N MET A 164 3.63 -0.88 -25.70
CA MET A 164 2.68 -0.57 -26.77
C MET A 164 3.23 0.46 -27.76
N LEU A 165 3.89 1.52 -27.28
CA LEU A 165 4.51 2.55 -28.13
C LEU A 165 5.70 1.99 -28.92
N ALA A 166 6.55 1.18 -28.30
CA ALA A 166 7.66 0.50 -28.97
C ALA A 166 7.15 -0.42 -30.09
N ARG A 167 6.12 -1.23 -29.81
CA ARG A 167 5.46 -2.10 -30.80
C ARG A 167 4.81 -1.32 -31.94
N ARG A 168 4.28 -0.11 -31.68
CA ARG A 168 3.75 0.78 -32.73
C ARG A 168 4.86 1.35 -33.60
N ARG A 169 6.00 1.73 -33.02
CA ARG A 169 7.15 2.25 -33.77
C ARG A 169 7.83 1.18 -34.64
N GLY A 170 7.86 -0.08 -34.20
CA GLY A 170 8.40 -1.20 -35.01
C GLY A 170 7.47 -1.73 -36.09
N LYS A 171 6.22 -1.21 -36.18
CA LYS A 171 5.26 -1.52 -37.25
C LYS A 171 5.16 -0.42 -38.32
N ALA A 172 5.88 0.68 -38.14
CA ALA A 172 6.02 1.78 -39.10
C ALA A 172 7.35 1.64 -39.83
#